data_AF-A0A1F6DU56-F1
#
_entry.id   AF-A0A1F6DU56-F1
#
_cell.length_a   1.000
_cell.length_b   1.000
_cell.length_c   1.000
_cell.angle_alpha   90.00
_cell.angle_beta   90.00
_cell.angle_gamma   90.00
#
_symmetry.space_group_name_H-M   'P 1'
#
loop_
_entity.id
_entity.type
_entity.pdbx_description
1 polymer ?
#
loop_
_entity_poly.entity_id
_entity_poly.type
_entity_poly.pdbx_seq_one_letter_code
_entity_poly.pdbx_strand_id
1 'polypeptide(L)' 'MTLYRVWLSESELLPVEFEADSAEEARRKIEAHIYEGTLWEETSIEMSEGCLEVHSVERVE' A
#
# COMPACT_ATOMS: atom_id res chain seq x y z
N MET A 1 -8.37 -2.12 15.69
CA MET A 1 -7.74 -1.90 14.39
C MET A 1 -6.33 -2.47 14.46
N THR A 2 -5.92 -3.17 13.40
CA THR A 2 -4.63 -3.85 13.32
C THR A 2 -3.78 -3.16 12.25
N LEU A 3 -2.49 -3.00 12.49
CA LEU A 3 -1.58 -2.42 11.51
C LEU A 3 -1.17 -3.49 10.49
N TYR A 4 -1.21 -3.14 9.21
CA TYR A 4 -0.80 -3.98 8.09
C TYR A 4 0.30 -3.28 7.29
N ARG A 5 1.32 -4.03 6.89
CA ARG A 5 2.35 -3.61 5.94
C ARG A 5 2.03 -4.15 4.57
N VAL A 6 1.99 -3.28 3.58
CA VAL A 6 1.69 -3.65 2.22
C VAL A 6 2.87 -3.33 1.33
N TRP A 7 3.36 -4.36 0.68
CA TRP A 7 4.48 -4.30 -0.26
C TRP A 7 3.93 -4.13 -1.66
N LEU A 8 4.45 -3.15 -2.37
CA LEU A 8 4.09 -2.85 -3.75
C LEU A 8 5.10 -3.49 -4.69
N SER A 9 4.67 -3.82 -5.91
CA SER A 9 5.50 -4.54 -6.90
C SER A 9 6.80 -3.81 -7.29
N GLU A 10 6.92 -2.49 -7.06
CA GLU A 10 8.21 -1.81 -7.15
C GLU A 10 9.05 -2.04 -5.89
N SER A 11 10.13 -2.80 -6.04
CA SER A 11 11.08 -3.13 -4.97
C SER A 11 11.83 -1.93 -4.39
N GLU A 12 11.79 -0.77 -5.07
CA GLU A 12 12.40 0.46 -4.55
C GLU A 12 11.49 1.20 -3.56
N LEU A 13 10.21 0.79 -3.45
CA LEU A 13 9.26 1.40 -2.55
C LEU A 13 9.27 0.72 -1.18
N LEU A 14 9.31 1.54 -0.13
CA LEU A 14 9.12 1.07 1.23
C LEU A 14 7.70 0.53 1.41
N PRO A 15 7.49 -0.48 2.27
CA PRO A 15 6.16 -1.00 2.55
C PRO A 15 5.29 0.10 3.16
N VAL A 16 4.06 0.19 2.69
CA VAL A 16 3.09 1.16 3.22
C VAL A 16 2.38 0.55 4.42
N GLU A 17 2.33 1.29 5.51
CA GLU A 17 1.66 0.88 6.75
C GLU A 17 0.23 1.44 6.79
N PHE A 18 -0.76 0.56 6.95
CA PHE A 18 -2.18 0.94 7.00
C PHE A 18 -2.90 0.25 8.16
N GLU A 19 -3.76 1.00 8.84
CA GLU A 19 -4.67 0.43 9.82
C GLU A 19 -5.92 -0.14 9.13
N ALA A 20 -6.18 -1.42 9.37
CA ALA A 20 -7.36 -2.10 8.86
C ALA A 20 -7.86 -3.15 9.86
N ASP A 21 -9.11 -3.57 9.69
CA ASP A 21 -9.67 -4.67 10.45
C ASP A 21 -9.29 -6.05 9.86
N SER A 22 -8.81 -6.10 8.61
CA SER A 22 -8.40 -7.32 7.93
C SER A 22 -7.41 -7.06 6.78
N ALA A 23 -6.63 -8.07 6.41
CA ALA A 23 -5.68 -7.99 5.29
C ALA A 23 -6.37 -7.66 3.95
N GLU A 24 -7.56 -8.18 3.70
CA GLU A 24 -8.36 -7.85 2.52
C GLU A 24 -8.79 -6.37 2.49
N GLU A 25 -9.11 -5.81 3.65
CA GLU A 25 -9.47 -4.39 3.76
C GLU A 25 -8.24 -3.50 3.52
N ALA A 26 -7.09 -3.84 4.12
CA ALA A 26 -5.83 -3.15 3.89
C ALA A 26 -5.46 -3.14 2.40
N ARG A 27 -5.59 -4.30 1.73
CA ARG A 27 -5.37 -4.43 0.30
C ARG A 27 -6.29 -3.52 -0.52
N ARG A 28 -7.61 -3.59 -0.28
CA ARG A 28 -8.58 -2.76 -1.02
C ARG A 28 -8.34 -1.28 -0.85
N LYS A 29 -7.99 -0.82 0.36
CA LYS A 29 -7.67 0.58 0.61
C LYS A 29 -6.47 1.01 -0.22
N ILE A 30 -5.39 0.25 -0.21
CA ILE A 30 -4.20 0.59 -0.99
C ILE A 30 -4.45 0.51 -2.50
N GLU A 31 -5.14 -0.52 -2.99
CA GLU A 31 -5.51 -0.61 -4.41
C GLU A 31 -6.35 0.61 -4.84
N ALA A 32 -7.25 1.10 -3.98
CA ALA A 32 -8.00 2.34 -4.24
C ALA A 32 -7.08 3.57 -4.27
N HIS A 33 -6.17 3.73 -3.31
CA HIS A 33 -5.24 4.88 -3.27
C HIS A 33 -4.25 4.87 -4.44
N ILE A 34 -3.82 3.69 -4.91
CA ILE A 34 -3.00 3.54 -6.13
C ILE A 34 -3.80 3.99 -7.35
N TYR A 35 -5.03 3.48 -7.49
CA TYR A 35 -5.89 3.81 -8.63
C TYR A 35 -6.27 5.30 -8.67
N GLU A 36 -6.54 5.90 -7.53
CA GLU A 36 -6.85 7.33 -7.41
C GLU A 36 -5.62 8.23 -7.55
N GLY A 37 -4.41 7.66 -7.48
CA GLY A 37 -3.16 8.43 -7.51
C GLY A 37 -2.98 9.31 -6.28
N THR A 38 -3.57 8.93 -5.13
CA THR A 38 -3.50 9.67 -3.87
C THR A 38 -2.56 9.03 -2.86
N LEU A 39 -2.18 7.76 -3.07
CA LEU A 39 -1.20 7.06 -2.22
C LEU A 39 0.08 7.91 -2.05
N TRP A 40 0.51 8.55 -3.14
CA TRP A 40 1.73 9.33 -3.26
C TRP A 40 1.73 10.60 -2.39
N GLU A 41 0.58 11.26 -2.25
CA GLU A 41 0.46 12.49 -1.43
C GLU A 41 0.59 12.18 0.06
N GLU A 42 0.11 11.01 0.50
CA GLU A 42 0.18 10.61 1.91
C GLU A 42 1.50 9.93 2.27
N THR A 43 2.16 9.24 1.34
CA THR A 43 3.39 8.48 1.61
C THR A 43 4.69 9.11 1.10
N SER A 44 4.63 10.26 0.40
CA SER A 44 5.82 10.92 -0.18
C SER A 44 6.63 10.00 -1.10
N ILE A 45 5.97 9.07 -1.77
CA ILE A 45 6.57 8.18 -2.75
C ILE A 45 6.56 8.90 -4.11
N GLU A 46 7.73 9.10 -4.71
CA GLU A 46 7.83 9.65 -6.08
C GLU A 46 7.34 8.62 -7.10
N MET A 47 6.46 9.04 -8.00
CA MET A 47 5.96 8.19 -9.09
C MET A 47 7.11 7.79 -10.02
N SER A 48 7.49 6.51 -10.01
CA SER A 48 7.99 5.86 -11.21
C SER A 48 6.80 5.59 -12.13
N GLU A 49 6.97 5.66 -13.46
CA GLU A 49 5.93 5.40 -14.48
C GLU A 49 5.37 3.95 -14.48
N GLY A 50 5.59 3.16 -13.42
CA GLY A 50 5.13 1.80 -13.25
C GLY A 50 3.72 1.72 -12.65
N CYS A 51 2.87 0.85 -13.20
CA CYS A 51 1.64 0.45 -12.53
C CYS A 51 1.99 -0.26 -11.22
N LEU A 52 1.81 0.40 -10.08
CA LEU A 52 1.96 -0.28 -8.79
C LEU A 52 0.85 -1.29 -8.59
N GLU A 53 1.22 -2.47 -8.12
CA GLU A 53 0.29 -3.52 -7.74
C GLU A 53 0.65 -4.01 -6.34
N VAL A 54 -0.37 -4.43 -5.59
CA VAL A 54 -0.13 -5.02 -4.27
C VAL A 54 0.50 -6.39 -4.44
N HIS A 55 1.76 -6.51 -4.04
CA HIS A 55 2.51 -7.75 -4.10
C HIS A 55 2.23 -8.63 -2.88
N SER A 56 2.23 -8.03 -1.68
CA SER A 56 2.03 -8.76 -0.42
C SER A 56 1.46 -7.87 0.67
N VAL A 57 0.71 -8.48 1.59
CA VAL A 57 0.12 -7.83 2.75
C VAL A 57 0.47 -8.64 3.99
N GLU A 58 1.17 -8.03 4.92
CA GLU A 58 1.62 -8.65 6.16
C GLU A 58 0.97 -7.94 7.36
N ARG A 59 0.58 -8.72 8.37
CA ARG A 59 0.10 -8.16 9.64
C ARG A 59 1.30 -7.75 10.49
N VAL A 60 1.27 -6.56 11.05
CA VAL A 60 2.23 -6.11 12.05
C VAL A 60 1.67 -6.42 13.43
N GLU A 61 2.42 -7.19 14.23
CA GLU A 61 2.09 -7.55 15.62
C GLU A 61 2.68 -6.57 16.63
#